data_AF-A0A9F7RCW7-F1
#
_entry.id   AF-A0A9F7RCW7-F1
#
_cell.length_a   1.000
_cell.length_b   1.000
_cell.length_c   1.000
_cell.angle_alpha   90.00
_cell.angle_beta   90.00
_cell.angle_gamma   90.00
#
_symmetry.space_group_name_H-M   'P 1'
#
loop_
_entity.id
_entity.type
_entity.pdbx_description
1 polymer ?
#
loop_
_entity_poly.entity_id
_entity_poly.type
_entity_poly.pdbx_seq_one_letter_code
_entity_poly.pdbx_strand_id
1 'polypeptide(L)'
;MLTMTFNNLSNEQRTITCKITGKVEFYTGATRTQFMFLTHEMALQPLESKQEVITVAADEYKNIIIGQSFLCFLVYGFINETTMSLSAMEPIHLGTPQLLLEVHT
;
A
#
# COMPACT_ATOMS: atom_id res chain seq x y z
N MET A 1 2.92 -8.20 -4.24
CA MET A 1 4.00 -7.23 -3.94
C MET A 1 3.45 -5.84 -4.15
N LEU A 2 3.76 -4.90 -3.26
CA LEU A 2 3.46 -3.49 -3.40
C LEU A 2 4.75 -2.77 -3.79
N THR A 3 4.74 -2.06 -4.92
CA THR A 3 5.88 -1.28 -5.41
C THR A 3 5.58 0.20 -5.22
N MET A 4 6.51 0.92 -4.62
CA MET A 4 6.45 2.37 -4.47
C MET A 4 7.68 2.99 -5.15
N THR A 5 7.46 4.05 -5.91
CA THR A 5 8.53 4.79 -6.60
C THR A 5 8.62 6.19 -6.02
N PHE A 6 9.80 6.54 -5.53
CA PHE A 6 10.12 7.85 -4.98
C PHE A 6 11.02 8.58 -5.98
N ASN A 7 10.60 9.78 -6.38
CA ASN A 7 11.35 10.61 -7.32
C ASN A 7 11.73 11.92 -6.62
N ASN A 8 13.03 12.16 -6.45
CA ASN A 8 13.51 13.45 -6.01
C ASN A 8 13.68 14.35 -7.23
N LEU A 9 12.76 15.29 -7.43
CA LEU A 9 12.82 16.24 -8.56
C LEU A 9 13.64 17.50 -8.25
N SER A 10 14.26 17.56 -7.08
CA SER A 10 15.05 18.72 -6.65
C SER A 10 16.55 18.52 -6.91
N ASN A 11 17.28 19.63 -6.91
CA ASN A 11 18.74 19.65 -7.03
C ASN A 11 19.47 19.43 -5.69
N GLU A 12 18.73 19.09 -4.63
CA GLU A 12 19.26 18.86 -3.29
C GLU A 12 18.91 17.44 -2.85
N GLN A 13 19.72 16.85 -1.97
CA GLN A 13 19.38 15.58 -1.33
C GLN A 13 18.10 15.78 -0.47
N ARG A 14 17.21 14.80 -0.51
CA ARG A 14 15.98 14.78 0.30
C ARG A 14 15.89 13.50 1.09
N THR A 15 15.46 13.61 2.33
CA THR A 15 15.17 12.47 3.20
C THR A 15 13.68 12.40 3.43
N ILE A 16 13.08 11.25 3.16
CA ILE A 16 11.66 11.02 3.35
C ILE A 16 11.44 9.92 4.38
N THR A 17 10.62 10.22 5.39
CA THR A 17 10.12 9.24 6.37
C THR A 17 8.69 8.89 5.98
N CYS A 18 8.47 7.64 5.59
CA CYS A 18 7.21 7.11 5.08
C CYS A 18 6.54 6.19 6.09
N LYS A 19 5.24 6.37 6.29
CA LYS A 19 4.35 5.45 7.01
C LYS A 19 3.47 4.75 5.99
N ILE A 20 3.60 3.43 5.88
CA ILE A 20 2.75 2.60 5.02
C ILE A 20 1.71 1.89 5.88
N THR A 21 0.45 2.04 5.51
CA THR A 21 -0.68 1.37 6.16
C THR A 21 -1.40 0.48 5.16
N GLY A 22 -1.58 -0.79 5.50
CA GLY A 22 -2.43 -1.72 4.75
C GLY A 22 -3.72 -1.97 5.50
N LYS A 23 -4.86 -1.76 4.83
CA LYS A 23 -6.20 -1.88 5.39
C LYS A 23 -7.05 -2.83 4.56
N VAL A 24 -8.00 -3.49 5.20
CA VAL A 24 -9.15 -4.09 4.52
C VAL A 24 -10.31 -3.11 4.61
N GLU A 25 -10.86 -2.73 3.47
CA GLU A 25 -12.01 -1.82 3.38
C GLU A 25 -13.16 -2.51 2.64
N PHE A 26 -14.38 -2.16 3.03
CA PHE A 26 -15.57 -2.55 2.28
C PHE A 26 -15.76 -1.65 1.07
N TYR A 27 -16.49 -2.13 0.06
CA TYR A 27 -16.87 -1.33 -1.11
C TYR A 27 -17.58 0.00 -0.78
N THR A 28 -18.13 0.13 0.43
CA THR A 28 -18.72 1.37 0.96
C THR A 28 -17.70 2.42 1.40
N GLY A 29 -16.39 2.09 1.39
CA GLY A 29 -15.31 2.91 1.92
C GLY A 29 -15.10 2.79 3.43
N ALA A 30 -15.88 1.96 4.12
CA ALA A 30 -15.69 1.73 5.55
C ALA A 30 -14.46 0.83 5.79
N THR A 31 -13.52 1.30 6.62
CA THR A 31 -12.39 0.49 7.08
C THR A 31 -12.89 -0.62 7.99
N ARG A 32 -12.60 -1.88 7.62
CA ARG A 32 -12.88 -3.06 8.44
C ARG A 32 -11.78 -3.29 9.47
N THR A 33 -10.53 -3.32 9.00
CA THR A 33 -9.37 -3.57 9.86
C THR A 33 -8.09 -3.08 9.21
N GLN A 34 -7.10 -2.75 10.03
CA GLN A 34 -5.73 -2.49 9.61
C GLN A 34 -4.91 -3.76 9.87
N PHE A 35 -4.21 -4.26 8.86
CA PHE A 35 -3.42 -5.48 8.96
C PHE A 35 -1.91 -5.24 8.82
N MET A 36 -1.51 -4.08 8.30
CA MET A 36 -0.10 -3.73 8.11
C MET A 36 0.15 -2.27 8.52
N PHE A 37 1.23 -2.04 9.25
CA PHE A 37 1.75 -0.70 9.54
C PHE A 37 3.27 -0.72 9.59
N LEU A 38 3.91 -0.03 8.65
CA LEU A 38 5.35 -0.01 8.49
C LEU A 38 5.84 1.43 8.46
N THR A 39 7.02 1.66 9.01
CA THR A 39 7.74 2.94 8.86
C THR A 39 9.03 2.66 8.11
N HIS A 40 9.33 3.49 7.12
CA HIS A 40 10.54 3.42 6.31
C HIS A 40 11.16 4.79 6.22
N GLU A 41 12.48 4.88 6.25
CA GLU A 41 13.20 6.13 6.02
C GLU A 41 14.20 5.91 4.89
N MET A 42 14.24 6.85 3.96
CA MET A 42 15.15 6.77 2.82
C MET A 42 15.63 8.16 2.42
N ALA A 43 16.90 8.23 2.03
CA ALA A 43 17.48 9.40 1.40
C ALA A 43 17.53 9.19 -0.12
N LEU A 44 17.21 10.24 -0.87
CA LEU A 44 17.33 10.32 -2.32
C LEU A 44 18.29 11.44 -2.70
N GLN A 45 19.28 11.12 -3.52
CA GLN A 45 20.18 12.07 -4.14
C GLN A 45 19.42 13.03 -5.09
N PRO A 46 20.01 14.18 -5.43
CA PRO A 46 19.42 15.08 -6.43
C PRO A 46 19.04 14.35 -7.71
N LEU A 47 17.81 14.57 -8.20
CA LEU A 47 17.30 13.97 -9.44
C LEU A 47 17.22 12.42 -9.44
N GLU A 48 17.37 11.77 -8.27
CA GLU A 48 17.32 10.32 -8.15
C GLU A 48 15.88 9.78 -8.15
N SER A 49 15.71 8.60 -8.74
CA SER A 49 14.53 7.76 -8.59
C SER A 49 14.90 6.48 -7.83
N LYS A 50 14.16 6.17 -6.77
CA LYS A 50 14.35 4.97 -5.96
C LYS A 50 13.05 4.19 -5.82
N GLN A 51 13.13 2.89 -6.00
CA GLN A 51 11.99 1.98 -5.88
C GLN A 51 12.12 1.16 -4.59
N GLU A 52 11.02 1.08 -3.85
CA GLU A 52 10.89 0.21 -2.68
C GLU A 52 9.79 -0.82 -2.93
N VAL A 53 10.06 -2.07 -2.55
CA VAL A 53 9.14 -3.19 -2.75
C VAL A 53 8.83 -3.82 -1.41
N ILE A 54 7.54 -3.89 -1.08
CA ILE A 54 7.04 -4.57 0.11
C ILE A 54 6.35 -5.86 -0.31
N THR A 55 6.76 -6.96 0.31
CA THR A 55 6.05 -8.23 0.18
C THR A 55 4.89 -8.24 1.15
N VAL A 56 3.68 -8.41 0.63
CA VAL A 56 2.48 -8.62 1.43
C VAL A 56 2.06 -10.06 1.21
N ALA A 57 2.18 -10.88 2.25
CA ALA A 57 1.87 -12.30 2.20
C ALA A 57 0.36 -12.51 2.33
N ALA A 58 -0.16 -13.53 1.65
CA ALA A 58 -1.59 -13.87 1.72
C ALA A 58 -2.05 -14.14 3.16
N ASP A 59 -1.19 -14.71 4.00
CA ASP A 59 -1.50 -15.00 5.40
C ASP A 59 -1.80 -13.75 6.24
N GLU A 60 -1.31 -12.58 5.83
CA GLU A 60 -1.58 -11.31 6.51
C GLU A 60 -3.02 -10.83 6.32
N TYR A 61 -3.70 -11.24 5.23
CA TYR A 61 -5.03 -10.73 4.88
C TYR A 61 -6.10 -11.78 4.57
N LYS A 62 -5.74 -13.03 4.27
CA LYS A 62 -6.70 -14.04 3.74
C LYS A 62 -7.89 -14.31 4.67
N ASN A 63 -7.68 -14.24 5.99
CA ASN A 63 -8.72 -14.52 6.99
C ASN A 63 -9.58 -13.29 7.32
N ILE A 64 -9.19 -12.11 6.83
CA ILE A 64 -9.84 -10.83 7.13
C ILE A 64 -10.44 -10.17 5.88
N ILE A 65 -10.15 -10.70 4.69
CA ILE A 65 -10.89 -10.40 3.46
C ILE A 65 -12.12 -11.31 3.40
N ILE A 66 -13.29 -10.69 3.51
CA ILE A 66 -14.59 -11.37 3.51
C ILE A 66 -15.59 -10.54 2.72
N GLY A 67 -16.50 -11.21 2.00
CA GLY A 67 -17.50 -10.56 1.17
C GLY A 67 -16.88 -9.68 0.07
N GLN A 68 -17.45 -8.49 -0.14
CA GLN A 68 -17.00 -7.52 -1.15
C GLN A 68 -15.97 -6.53 -0.58
N SER A 69 -14.95 -7.04 0.11
CA SER A 69 -13.85 -6.23 0.66
C SER A 69 -12.62 -6.22 -0.25
N PHE A 70 -11.85 -5.14 -0.21
CA PHE A 70 -10.59 -4.99 -0.95
C PHE A 70 -9.46 -4.55 -0.02
N LEU A 71 -8.20 -4.70 -0.47
CA LEU A 71 -7.05 -4.16 0.23
C LEU A 71 -6.88 -2.69 -0.15
N CYS A 72 -6.65 -1.81 0.81
CA CYS A 72 -6.33 -0.41 0.56
C CYS A 72 -4.98 -0.10 1.19
N PHE A 73 -4.03 0.36 0.38
CA PHE A 73 -2.71 0.77 0.83
C PHE A 73 -2.62 2.28 0.86
N LEU A 74 -2.26 2.84 2.00
CA LEU A 74 -2.02 4.27 2.19
C LEU A 74 -0.56 4.49 2.55
N VAL A 75 0.14 5.29 1.76
CA VAL A 75 1.51 5.72 2.01
C VAL A 75 1.48 7.20 2.36
N TYR A 76 1.98 7.55 3.53
CA TYR A 76 2.15 8.92 3.97
C TYR A 76 3.64 9.21 4.16
N GLY A 77 4.20 10.08 3.33
CA GLY A 77 5.60 10.49 3.38
C GLY A 77 5.77 11.88 3.95
N PHE A 78 6.77 12.08 4.80
CA PHE A 78 7.18 13.38 5.32
C PHE A 78 8.61 13.67 4.86
N ILE A 79 8.82 14.79 4.16
CA ILE A 79 10.14 15.23 3.69
C ILE A 79 10.78 16.04 4.82
N ASN A 80 11.86 15.51 5.37
CA ASN A 80 12.46 16.02 6.60
C ASN A 80 13.01 17.44 6.46
N GLU A 81 13.58 17.77 5.30
CA GLU A 81 14.23 19.08 5.07
C GLU A 81 13.22 20.20 4.78
N THR A 82 12.10 19.90 4.11
CA THR A 82 11.13 20.93 3.69
C THR A 82 9.88 20.97 4.56
N THR A 83 9.73 20.01 5.47
CA THR A 83 8.51 19.77 6.28
C THR A 83 7.24 19.51 5.46
N MET A 84 7.40 19.25 4.16
CA MET A 84 6.29 18.92 3.27
C MET A 84 5.86 17.46 3.48
N SER A 85 4.58 17.19 3.24
CA SER A 85 4.06 15.83 3.24
C SER A 85 3.48 15.44 1.89
N LEU A 86 3.56 14.15 1.60
CA LEU A 86 3.05 13.51 0.39
C LEU A 86 2.16 12.33 0.82
N SER A 87 1.09 12.08 0.08
CA SER A 87 0.24 10.92 0.30
C SER A 87 -0.10 10.24 -1.01
N ALA A 88 -0.06 8.91 -1.03
CA ALA A 88 -0.54 8.08 -2.12
C ALA A 88 -1.44 6.98 -1.55
N MET A 89 -2.50 6.64 -2.28
CA MET A 89 -3.45 5.61 -1.88
C MET A 89 -3.76 4.73 -3.09
N GLU A 90 -3.76 3.41 -2.88
CA GLU A 90 -4.04 2.44 -3.93
C GLU A 90 -4.99 1.35 -3.42
N PRO A 91 -6.23 1.25 -3.97
CA PRO A 91 -7.14 0.14 -3.72
C PRO A 91 -6.83 -1.06 -4.62
N ILE A 92 -6.76 -2.26 -4.05
CA ILE A 92 -6.46 -3.52 -4.72
C ILE A 92 -7.60 -4.51 -4.49
N HIS A 93 -8.36 -4.77 -5.54
CA HIS A 93 -9.42 -5.79 -5.56
C HIS A 93 -8.80 -7.17 -5.83
N LEU A 94 -9.02 -8.11 -4.91
CA LEU A 94 -8.54 -9.49 -5.08
C LEU A 94 -9.51 -10.28 -5.96
N GLY A 95 -8.96 -11.05 -6.91
CA GLY A 95 -9.75 -12.00 -7.67
C GLY A 95 -10.18 -13.18 -6.79
N THR A 96 -11.48 -13.48 -6.77
CA THR A 96 -11.99 -14.68 -6.11
C THR A 96 -11.84 -15.89 -7.03
N PRO A 97 -11.28 -17.01 -6.56
CA PRO A 97 -11.25 -18.24 -7.34
C PRO A 97 -12.66 -18.68 -7.76
N GLN A 98 -12.82 -19.10 -9.02
CA GLN A 98 -14.11 -19.55 -9.53
C GLN A 98 -14.48 -20.93 -8.95
N LEU A 99 -15.73 -21.09 -8.54
CA LEU A 99 -16.31 -22.36 -8.11
C LEU A 99 -17.46 -22.72 -9.05
N LEU A 100 -17.37 -23.89 -9.68
CA LEU A 100 -18.44 -24.46 -10.50
C LEU A 100 -19.20 -25.49 -9.66
N LEU A 101 -20.53 -25.40 -9.68
CA LEU A 101 -21.43 -26.38 -9.07
C LEU A 101 -22.38 -26.90 -10.14
N GLU A 102 -22.37 -28.22 -10.36
CA GLU A 102 -23.27 -28.89 -11.30
C GLU A 102 -24.16 -29.88 -10.54
N VAL A 103 -25.42 -29.98 -10.98
CA VAL A 103 -26.37 -30.98 -10.50
C VAL A 103 -26.71 -31.89 -11.66
N HIS A 104 -26.48 -33.19 -11.50
CA HIS A 104 -26.85 -34.20 -12.48
C HIS A 104 -28.08 -34.98 -11.99
N THR A 105 -28.94 -35.35 -12.94
CA THR A 105 -30.13 -36.18 -12.73
C THR A 105 -29.82 -37.63 -13.07
#